data_AF-A0A7R8D361-F1
#
_entry.id   AF-A0A7R8D361-F1
#
_cell.length_a   1.000
_cell.length_b   1.000
_cell.length_c   1.000
_cell.angle_alpha   90.00
_cell.angle_beta   90.00
_cell.angle_gamma   90.00
#
_symmetry.space_group_name_H-M   'P 1'
#
loop_
_entity.id
_entity.type
_entity.pdbx_description
1 polymer ?
#
loop_
_entity_poly.entity_id
_entity_poly.type
_entity_poly.pdbx_seq_one_letter_code
_entity_poly.pdbx_strand_id
1 'polypeptide(L)'
;MALEPCGPFEILLLTVCLLGIILVIRPDSIFGVEDSLVLSEQSVHYNSPLGIVAALVSVFGQSTSGVLNRSLKDVPVNIITWWSGMCISISAAIACVIFDVDWVSSYTPNLGWSIFIGMISYVAVCTNSLIYRFEEAGISSLLRKVTDVLLGYGVQIIYFGDLPSITTSLGVMIIVVSVIFSGFRKIVSNKMLFNFKVRRFLFVLLKRQKK
;
A
#
# COMPACT_ATOMS: atom_id res chain seq x y z
N MET A 1 -20.72 8.77 2.05
CA MET A 1 -19.50 8.41 2.79
C MET A 1 -19.88 7.36 3.81
N ALA A 2 -19.60 6.07 3.56
CA ALA A 2 -19.84 5.04 4.57
C ALA A 2 -18.67 5.10 5.56
N LEU A 3 -18.94 5.35 6.84
CA LEU A 3 -17.91 5.19 7.87
C LEU A 3 -17.57 3.71 7.97
N GLU A 4 -16.34 3.35 7.60
CA GLU A 4 -15.81 2.00 7.82
C GLU A 4 -15.48 1.87 9.32
N PRO A 5 -16.10 0.92 10.05
CA PRO A 5 -15.84 0.77 11.47
C PRO A 5 -14.42 0.23 11.69
N CYS A 6 -13.51 1.08 12.18
CA CYS A 6 -12.19 0.64 12.61
C CYS A 6 -12.31 0.04 14.02
N GLY A 7 -12.28 -1.29 14.11
CA GLY A 7 -12.30 -2.00 15.38
C GLY A 7 -10.96 -1.96 16.11
N PRO A 8 -10.94 -2.25 17.42
CA PRO A 8 -9.71 -2.29 18.21
C PRO A 8 -8.71 -3.35 17.73
N PHE A 9 -9.20 -4.42 17.08
CA PHE A 9 -8.35 -5.46 16.51
C PHE A 9 -7.62 -4.99 15.24
N GLU A 10 -8.26 -4.15 14.40
CA GLU A 10 -7.58 -3.51 13.27
C GLU A 10 -6.45 -2.61 13.75
N ILE A 11 -6.68 -1.84 14.81
CA ILE A 11 -5.65 -0.96 15.40
C ILE A 11 -4.45 -1.79 15.87
N LEU A 12 -4.70 -2.92 16.55
CA LEU A 12 -3.64 -3.84 16.98
C LEU A 12 -2.85 -4.41 15.79
N LEU A 13 -3.54 -4.86 14.73
CA LEU A 13 -2.87 -5.38 13.55
C LEU A 13 -2.04 -4.30 12.84
N LEU A 14 -2.55 -3.07 12.77
CA LEU A 14 -1.83 -1.94 12.20
C LEU A 14 -0.57 -1.60 13.01
N THR A 15 -0.64 -1.60 14.34
CA THR A 15 0.55 -1.32 15.16
C THR A 15 1.59 -2.43 15.05
N VAL A 16 1.18 -3.70 15.02
CA VAL A 16 2.10 -4.83 14.80
C VAL A 16 2.73 -4.76 13.40
N CYS A 17 1.95 -4.40 12.38
CA CYS A 17 2.48 -4.22 11.03
C CYS A 17 3.49 -3.06 10.95
N LEU A 18 3.21 -1.93 11.61
CA LEU A 18 4.13 -0.80 11.69
C LEU A 18 5.44 -1.17 12.41
N LEU A 19 5.36 -1.94 13.51
CA LEU A 19 6.55 -2.46 14.18
C LEU A 19 7.36 -3.36 13.24
N GLY A 20 6.72 -4.26 12.51
CA GLY A 20 7.38 -5.10 11.51
C GLY A 20 8.08 -4.26 10.43
N ILE A 21 7.44 -3.20 9.94
CA ILE A 21 8.03 -2.29 8.94
C ILE A 21 9.25 -1.56 9.52
N ILE A 22 9.20 -1.08 10.77
CA ILE A 22 10.34 -0.42 11.43
C ILE A 22 11.53 -1.39 11.55
N LEU A 23 11.27 -2.67 11.88
CA LEU A 23 12.30 -3.71 11.93
C LEU A 23 12.94 -4.00 10.56
N VAL A 24 12.16 -3.87 9.48
CA VAL A 24 12.66 -4.03 8.11
C VAL A 24 13.49 -2.82 7.68
N ILE A 25 13.00 -1.60 7.94
CA ILE A 25 13.67 -0.35 7.53
C ILE A 25 14.97 -0.12 8.32
N ARG A 26 15.02 -0.58 9.59
CA ARG A 26 16.16 -0.39 10.52
C ARG A 26 16.68 1.05 10.51
N PRO A 27 15.91 2.01 11.03
CA PRO A 27 16.38 3.39 11.08
C PRO A 27 17.67 3.51 11.90
N ASP A 28 18.66 4.23 11.37
CA ASP A 28 19.96 4.45 12.00
C ASP A 28 19.83 5.03 13.43
N SER A 29 18.77 5.81 13.69
CA SER A 29 18.47 6.40 15.00
C SER A 29 18.18 5.39 16.11
N ILE A 30 17.75 4.16 15.77
CA ILE A 30 17.36 3.12 16.74
C ILE A 30 18.42 2.00 16.79
N PHE A 31 19.01 1.65 15.64
CA PHE A 31 19.90 0.49 15.53
C PHE A 31 21.39 0.81 15.50
N GLY A 32 21.77 2.10 15.42
CA GLY A 32 23.17 2.51 15.40
C GLY A 32 23.85 2.26 14.04
N VAL A 33 24.93 3.01 13.78
CA VAL A 33 25.66 3.05 12.50
C VAL A 33 26.78 2.01 12.47
N GLU A 34 26.49 0.73 12.76
CA GLU A 34 27.57 -0.29 12.80
C GLU A 34 27.69 -1.15 11.53
N ASP A 35 26.79 -1.10 10.55
CA ASP A 35 26.94 -1.87 9.29
C ASP A 35 26.13 -1.30 8.10
N SER A 36 26.04 0.04 7.95
CA SER A 36 25.28 0.68 6.87
C SER A 36 26.09 0.89 5.57
N LEU A 37 27.02 -0.01 5.24
CA LEU A 37 27.87 0.10 4.04
C LEU A 37 27.13 -0.04 2.69
N VAL A 38 25.85 -0.44 2.69
CA VAL A 38 25.05 -0.56 1.45
C VAL A 38 23.99 0.55 1.30
N LEU A 39 23.77 1.38 2.33
CA LEU A 39 22.79 2.49 2.32
C LEU A 39 23.41 3.87 2.53
N SER A 40 24.75 3.95 2.62
CA SER A 40 25.50 5.17 2.98
C SER A 40 25.35 6.35 2.01
N GLU A 41 25.01 6.15 0.73
CA GLU A 41 24.71 7.30 -0.15
C GLU A 41 23.28 7.83 0.04
N GLN A 42 22.38 7.04 0.63
CA GLN A 42 20.99 7.43 0.89
C GLN A 42 20.82 8.06 2.29
N SER A 43 21.69 7.74 3.25
CA SER A 43 21.59 8.20 4.64
C SER A 43 21.94 9.68 4.84
N VAL A 44 22.76 10.28 3.97
CA VAL A 44 23.16 11.71 4.10
C VAL A 44 21.98 12.67 3.84
N HIS A 45 20.94 12.24 3.12
CA HIS A 45 19.75 13.05 2.83
C HIS A 45 18.50 12.75 3.67
N TYR A 46 18.49 11.68 4.48
CA TYR A 46 17.29 11.26 5.24
C TYR A 46 16.93 12.15 6.43
N ASN A 47 17.87 12.95 6.94
CA ASN A 47 17.66 13.83 8.10
C ASN A 47 17.30 15.28 7.75
N SER A 48 17.04 15.60 6.47
CA SER A 48 16.53 16.93 6.14
C SER A 48 15.08 17.05 6.64
N PRO A 49 14.75 18.05 7.49
CA PRO A 49 13.39 18.25 7.97
C PRO A 49 12.40 18.43 6.83
N LEU A 50 12.86 18.96 5.69
CA LEU A 50 12.05 19.11 4.48
C LEU A 50 11.64 17.75 3.87
N GLY A 51 12.53 16.75 3.92
CA GLY A 51 12.25 15.39 3.43
C GLY A 51 11.19 14.69 4.28
N ILE A 52 11.25 14.86 5.61
CA ILE A 52 10.24 14.32 6.54
C ILE A 52 8.87 14.96 6.28
N VAL A 53 8.82 16.29 6.10
CA VAL A 53 7.58 17.00 5.77
C VAL A 53 7.03 16.55 4.42
N ALA A 54 7.87 16.44 3.39
CA ALA A 54 7.46 15.94 2.07
C ALA A 54 6.92 14.50 2.14
N ALA A 55 7.56 13.62 2.92
CA ALA A 55 7.09 12.26 3.15
C ALA A 55 5.71 12.24 3.83
N LEU A 56 5.51 13.05 4.88
CA LEU A 56 4.21 13.16 5.56
C LEU A 56 3.12 13.67 4.60
N VAL A 57 3.38 14.72 3.83
CA VAL A 57 2.45 15.25 2.83
C VAL A 57 2.10 14.17 1.80
N SER A 58 3.08 13.39 1.34
CA SER A 58 2.86 12.31 0.39
C SER A 58 1.95 11.20 0.96
N VAL A 59 2.08 10.89 2.25
CA VAL A 59 1.25 9.89 2.94
C VAL A 59 -0.19 10.39 3.04
N PHE A 60 -0.40 11.66 3.39
CA PHE A 60 -1.73 12.28 3.42
C PHE A 60 -2.38 12.30 2.03
N GLY A 61 -1.62 12.68 0.99
CA GLY A 61 -2.10 12.67 -0.38
C GLY A 61 -2.51 11.28 -0.85
N GLN A 62 -1.65 10.27 -0.63
CA GLN A 62 -1.96 8.88 -0.99
C GLN A 62 -3.18 8.36 -0.24
N SER A 63 -3.26 8.59 1.07
CA SER A 63 -4.40 8.13 1.90
C SER A 63 -5.71 8.77 1.45
N THR A 64 -5.70 10.08 1.21
CA THR A 64 -6.90 10.82 0.72
C THR A 64 -7.33 10.30 -0.65
N SER A 65 -6.38 10.07 -1.56
CA SER A 65 -6.69 9.53 -2.90
C SER A 65 -7.33 8.15 -2.84
N GLY A 66 -6.92 7.28 -1.92
CA GLY A 66 -7.52 5.96 -1.72
C GLY A 66 -8.97 6.06 -1.25
N VAL A 67 -9.25 6.95 -0.28
CA VAL A 67 -10.62 7.19 0.24
C VAL A 67 -11.53 7.83 -0.81
N LEU A 68 -11.00 8.75 -1.62
CA LEU A 68 -11.74 9.37 -2.72
C LEU A 68 -12.07 8.34 -3.82
N ASN A 69 -11.10 7.52 -4.22
CA ASN A 69 -11.32 6.44 -5.19
C ASN A 69 -12.38 5.45 -4.70
N ARG A 70 -12.41 5.15 -3.40
CA ARG A 70 -13.46 4.33 -2.79
C ARG A 70 -14.85 4.99 -2.86
N SER A 71 -14.90 6.30 -2.66
CA SER A 71 -16.14 7.08 -2.76
C SER A 71 -16.68 7.13 -4.20
N LEU A 72 -15.80 7.00 -5.19
CA LEU A 72 -16.09 6.99 -6.63
C LEU A 72 -16.28 5.58 -7.21
N LYS A 73 -16.51 4.55 -6.38
CA LYS A 73 -16.60 3.15 -6.84
C LYS A 73 -17.61 2.92 -7.99
N ASP A 74 -18.67 3.73 -8.05
CA ASP A 74 -19.74 3.61 -9.05
C ASP A 74 -19.34 4.20 -10.41
N VAL A 75 -18.31 5.05 -10.46
CA VAL A 75 -17.78 5.64 -11.71
C VAL A 75 -16.87 4.64 -12.42
N PRO A 76 -17.03 4.40 -13.74
CA PRO A 76 -16.24 3.43 -14.49
C PRO A 76 -14.74 3.66 -14.34
N VAL A 77 -13.99 2.57 -14.12
CA VAL A 77 -12.55 2.59 -13.83
C VAL A 77 -11.77 3.41 -14.85
N ASN A 78 -12.13 3.30 -16.14
CA ASN A 78 -11.46 4.01 -17.22
C ASN A 78 -11.44 5.54 -17.02
N ILE A 79 -12.54 6.12 -16.52
CA ILE A 79 -12.63 7.58 -16.26
C ILE A 79 -11.70 7.95 -15.11
N ILE A 80 -11.72 7.17 -14.02
CA ILE A 80 -10.89 7.41 -12.84
C ILE A 80 -9.40 7.32 -13.20
N THR A 81 -9.01 6.27 -13.93
CA THR A 81 -7.62 6.04 -14.33
C THR A 81 -7.13 7.10 -15.31
N TRP A 82 -7.99 7.57 -16.22
CA TRP A 82 -7.64 8.63 -17.16
C TRP A 82 -7.35 9.96 -16.45
N TRP A 83 -8.26 10.40 -15.57
CA TRP A 83 -8.06 11.62 -14.78
C TRP A 83 -6.86 11.52 -13.84
N SER A 84 -6.70 10.37 -13.17
CA SER A 84 -5.53 10.12 -12.33
C SER A 84 -4.23 10.19 -13.14
N GLY A 85 -4.20 9.61 -14.33
CA GLY A 85 -3.05 9.66 -15.25
C GLY A 85 -2.72 11.09 -15.65
N MET A 86 -3.73 11.88 -16.03
CA MET A 86 -3.54 13.30 -16.37
C MET A 86 -2.96 14.10 -15.21
N CYS A 87 -3.50 13.95 -14.00
CA CYS A 87 -2.99 14.66 -12.81
C CYS A 87 -1.55 14.25 -12.48
N ILE A 88 -1.21 12.97 -12.58
CA ILE A 88 0.16 12.47 -12.36
C ILE A 88 1.11 13.05 -13.42
N SER A 89 0.74 13.02 -14.70
CA SER A 89 1.57 13.58 -15.77
C SER A 89 1.80 15.09 -15.62
N ILE A 90 0.77 15.86 -15.27
CA ILE A 90 0.89 17.30 -15.04
C ILE A 90 1.78 17.59 -13.83
N SER A 91 1.57 16.89 -12.70
CA SER A 91 2.40 17.07 -11.51
C SER A 91 3.86 16.65 -11.73
N ALA A 92 4.09 15.58 -12.50
CA ALA A 92 5.43 15.17 -12.91
C ALA A 92 6.10 16.21 -13.82
N ALA A 93 5.38 16.78 -14.78
CA ALA A 93 5.88 17.86 -15.63
C ALA A 93 6.28 19.10 -14.83
N ILE A 94 5.42 19.52 -13.88
CA ILE A 94 5.72 20.64 -12.97
C ILE A 94 6.97 20.33 -12.14
N ALA A 95 7.08 19.12 -11.59
CA ALA A 95 8.26 18.71 -10.83
C ALA A 95 9.54 18.76 -11.67
N CYS A 96 9.49 18.31 -12.94
CA CYS A 96 10.65 18.38 -13.83
C CYS A 96 11.11 19.83 -14.07
N VAL A 97 10.18 20.78 -14.21
CA VAL A 97 10.51 22.22 -14.33
C VAL A 97 11.15 22.78 -13.05
N ILE A 98 10.58 22.45 -11.89
CA ILE A 98 11.06 22.99 -10.60
C ILE A 98 12.46 22.48 -10.26
N PHE A 99 12.74 21.21 -10.55
CA PHE A 99 14.00 20.55 -10.22
C PHE A 99 15.03 20.58 -11.36
N ASP A 100 14.74 21.29 -12.44
CA ASP A 100 15.59 21.39 -13.63
C ASP A 100 16.04 20.01 -14.16
N VAL A 101 15.10 19.06 -14.18
CA VAL A 101 15.34 17.70 -14.66
C VAL A 101 15.07 17.65 -16.15
N ASP A 102 16.04 17.14 -16.91
CA ASP A 102 15.91 16.96 -18.35
C ASP A 102 14.67 16.13 -18.71
N TRP A 103 13.78 16.74 -19.49
CA TRP A 103 12.49 16.15 -19.88
C TRP A 103 12.64 14.89 -20.73
N VAL A 104 13.72 14.84 -21.51
CA VAL A 104 14.02 13.76 -22.43
C VAL A 104 15.55 13.72 -22.55
N SER A 105 16.20 12.74 -21.91
CA SER A 105 17.52 12.33 -22.42
C SER A 105 17.27 11.69 -23.78
N SER A 106 17.33 12.53 -24.82
CA SER A 106 16.82 12.26 -26.18
C SER A 106 17.56 11.13 -26.91
N TYR A 107 18.45 10.42 -26.22
CA TYR A 107 19.20 9.29 -26.74
C TYR A 107 19.67 8.40 -25.59
N THR A 108 18.78 7.56 -25.05
CA THR A 108 19.20 6.49 -24.15
C THR A 108 18.91 5.12 -24.76
N PRO A 109 19.87 4.18 -24.72
CA PRO A 109 19.66 2.78 -25.16
C PRO A 109 18.58 2.04 -24.37
N ASN A 110 17.95 2.70 -23.38
CA ASN A 110 16.99 2.14 -22.44
C ASN A 110 15.55 2.60 -22.70
N LEU A 111 15.25 3.26 -23.83
CA LEU A 111 13.89 3.69 -24.17
C LEU A 111 12.88 2.52 -24.10
N GLY A 112 13.29 1.33 -24.56
CA GLY A 112 12.46 0.11 -24.47
C GLY A 112 12.09 -0.25 -23.02
N TRP A 113 13.05 -0.14 -22.08
CA TRP A 113 12.79 -0.38 -20.66
C TRP A 113 11.86 0.67 -20.06
N SER A 114 12.00 1.95 -20.45
CA SER A 114 11.11 3.02 -19.99
C SER A 114 9.67 2.79 -20.44
N ILE A 115 9.46 2.42 -21.70
CA ILE A 115 8.14 2.06 -22.24
C ILE A 115 7.58 0.85 -21.50
N PHE A 116 8.39 -0.19 -21.27
CA PHE A 116 7.98 -1.40 -20.56
C PHE A 116 7.52 -1.10 -19.12
N ILE A 117 8.30 -0.30 -18.37
CA ILE A 117 7.93 0.16 -17.02
C ILE A 117 6.65 1.00 -17.08
N GLY A 118 6.48 1.84 -18.10
CA GLY A 118 5.27 2.62 -18.32
C GLY A 118 4.03 1.73 -18.52
N MET A 119 4.13 0.68 -19.34
CA MET A 119 3.04 -0.29 -19.55
C MET A 119 2.68 -1.03 -18.25
N ILE A 120 3.69 -1.52 -17.52
CA ILE A 120 3.47 -2.18 -16.22
C ILE A 120 2.82 -1.23 -15.22
N SER A 121 3.28 0.02 -15.18
CA SER A 121 2.73 1.05 -14.29
C SER A 121 1.28 1.35 -14.61
N TYR A 122 0.91 1.42 -15.89
CA TYR A 122 -0.47 1.60 -16.31
C TYR A 122 -1.36 0.44 -15.83
N VAL A 123 -0.91 -0.81 -16.02
CA VAL A 123 -1.63 -1.99 -15.49
C VAL A 123 -1.78 -1.90 -13.98
N ALA A 124 -0.71 -1.53 -13.25
CA ALA A 124 -0.74 -1.38 -11.80
C ALA A 124 -1.74 -0.30 -11.35
N VAL A 125 -1.84 0.83 -12.04
CA VAL A 125 -2.83 1.88 -11.75
C VAL A 125 -4.24 1.37 -11.99
N CYS A 126 -4.51 0.69 -13.11
CA CYS A 126 -5.81 0.11 -13.41
C CYS A 126 -6.24 -0.93 -12.38
N THR A 127 -5.34 -1.86 -12.00
CA THR A 127 -5.62 -2.88 -10.99
C THR A 127 -5.88 -2.25 -9.62
N ASN A 128 -5.13 -1.22 -9.22
CA ASN A 128 -5.38 -0.49 -7.97
C ASN A 128 -6.77 0.15 -7.95
N SER A 129 -7.16 0.85 -9.03
CA SER A 129 -8.50 1.45 -9.14
C SER A 129 -9.61 0.39 -9.10
N LEU A 130 -9.35 -0.81 -9.64
CA LEU A 130 -10.28 -1.93 -9.59
C LEU A 130 -10.42 -2.51 -8.18
N ILE A 131 -9.32 -2.62 -7.42
CA ILE A 131 -9.33 -3.15 -6.04
C ILE A 131 -10.26 -2.32 -5.14
N TYR A 132 -10.22 -0.99 -5.22
CA TYR A 132 -11.08 -0.12 -4.40
C TYR A 132 -12.59 -0.27 -4.65
N ARG A 133 -12.99 -0.93 -5.74
CA ARG A 133 -14.40 -1.26 -5.99
C ARG A 133 -14.84 -2.47 -5.17
N PHE A 134 -13.99 -3.49 -5.13
CA PHE A 134 -14.29 -4.76 -4.48
C PHE A 134 -13.97 -4.76 -2.99
N GLU A 135 -12.94 -4.03 -2.58
CA GLU A 135 -12.36 -4.09 -1.25
C GLU A 135 -12.46 -2.76 -0.50
N GLU A 136 -12.40 -2.85 0.83
CA GLU A 136 -12.31 -1.70 1.73
C GLU A 136 -10.95 -1.01 1.59
N ALA A 137 -10.93 0.32 1.74
CA ALA A 137 -9.71 1.12 1.56
C ALA A 137 -8.63 0.75 2.61
N GLY A 138 -9.05 0.42 3.82
CA GLY A 138 -8.14 0.00 4.89
C GLY A 138 -7.42 -1.33 4.59
N ILE A 139 -8.15 -2.35 4.14
CA ILE A 139 -7.57 -3.68 3.88
C ILE A 139 -6.70 -3.66 2.61
N SER A 140 -7.14 -2.96 1.57
CA SER A 140 -6.39 -2.83 0.32
C SER A 140 -5.05 -2.10 0.49
N SER A 141 -5.03 -1.01 1.28
CA SER A 141 -3.78 -0.28 1.57
C SER A 141 -2.79 -1.12 2.38
N LEU A 142 -3.27 -1.91 3.36
CA LEU A 142 -2.43 -2.84 4.12
C LEU A 142 -1.78 -3.90 3.22
N LEU A 143 -2.59 -4.59 2.39
CA LEU A 143 -2.09 -5.63 1.48
C LEU A 143 -1.07 -5.08 0.49
N ARG A 144 -1.29 -3.87 -0.02
CA ARG A 144 -0.36 -3.21 -0.92
C ARG A 144 1.00 -3.00 -0.24
N LYS A 145 1.01 -2.41 0.96
CA LYS A 145 2.27 -2.16 1.70
C LYS A 145 3.04 -3.43 2.00
N VAL A 146 2.34 -4.50 2.39
CA VAL A 146 3.00 -5.80 2.63
C VAL A 146 3.58 -6.38 1.35
N THR A 147 2.86 -6.27 0.24
CA THR A 147 3.35 -6.73 -1.07
C THR A 147 4.59 -5.96 -1.49
N ASP A 148 4.60 -4.64 -1.33
CA ASP A 148 5.77 -3.79 -1.64
C ASP A 148 7.01 -4.23 -0.82
N VAL A 149 6.83 -4.50 0.49
CA VAL A 149 7.92 -4.97 1.36
C VAL A 149 8.43 -6.35 0.97
N LEU A 150 7.52 -7.30 0.68
CA LEU A 150 7.90 -8.67 0.30
C LEU A 150 8.60 -8.71 -1.05
N LEU A 151 8.13 -7.92 -2.03
CA LEU A 151 8.78 -7.80 -3.32
C LEU A 151 10.16 -7.15 -3.19
N GLY A 152 10.29 -6.08 -2.39
CA GLY A 152 11.57 -5.46 -2.11
C GLY A 152 12.58 -6.44 -1.50
N TYR A 153 12.14 -7.20 -0.49
CA TYR A 153 12.94 -8.25 0.15
C TYR A 153 13.33 -9.38 -0.83
N GLY A 154 12.40 -9.81 -1.69
CA GLY A 154 12.67 -10.83 -2.71
C GLY A 154 13.66 -10.36 -3.78
N VAL A 155 13.51 -9.12 -4.26
CA VAL A 155 14.46 -8.51 -5.20
C VAL A 155 15.84 -8.37 -4.56
N GLN A 156 15.92 -7.97 -3.29
CA GLN A 156 17.18 -7.91 -2.56
C GLN A 156 17.92 -9.25 -2.58
N ILE A 157 17.23 -10.35 -2.27
CA ILE A 157 17.85 -11.69 -2.26
C ILE A 157 18.21 -12.16 -3.68
N ILE A 158 17.29 -12.01 -4.64
CA ILE A 158 17.46 -12.61 -5.98
C ILE A 158 18.47 -11.83 -6.83
N TYR A 159 18.37 -10.51 -6.84
CA TYR A 159 19.20 -9.66 -7.71
C TYR A 159 20.52 -9.25 -7.07
N PHE A 160 20.51 -8.91 -5.78
CA PHE A 160 21.73 -8.46 -5.10
C PHE A 160 22.48 -9.60 -4.42
N GLY A 161 21.83 -10.76 -4.20
CA GLY A 161 22.46 -11.91 -3.52
C GLY A 161 22.76 -11.65 -2.04
N ASP A 162 22.37 -10.49 -1.51
CA ASP A 162 22.64 -10.09 -0.14
C ASP A 162 21.67 -10.77 0.80
N LEU A 163 22.22 -11.51 1.76
CA LEU A 163 21.45 -12.14 2.82
C LEU A 163 21.01 -11.06 3.82
N PRO A 164 19.69 -10.80 3.95
CA PRO A 164 19.18 -9.83 4.89
C PRO A 164 19.44 -10.32 6.32
N SER A 165 19.84 -9.42 7.20
CA SER A 165 20.18 -9.78 8.58
C SER A 165 18.95 -10.28 9.37
N ILE A 166 19.19 -10.99 10.47
CA ILE A 166 18.15 -11.71 11.23
C ILE A 166 16.97 -10.81 11.63
N THR A 167 17.20 -9.54 11.99
CA THR A 167 16.12 -8.64 12.42
C THR A 167 15.20 -8.20 11.29
N THR A 168 15.68 -8.09 10.04
CA THR A 168 14.83 -7.80 8.87
C THR A 168 14.02 -9.04 8.49
N SER A 169 14.62 -10.23 8.57
CA SER A 169 13.90 -11.49 8.37
C SER A 169 12.75 -11.67 9.38
N LEU A 170 13.01 -11.37 10.66
CA LEU A 170 11.97 -11.36 11.70
C LEU A 170 10.87 -10.32 11.42
N GLY A 171 11.26 -9.11 10.98
CA GLY A 171 10.31 -8.06 10.59
C GLY A 171 9.35 -8.53 9.49
N VAL A 172 9.88 -9.15 8.44
CA VAL A 172 9.07 -9.73 7.34
C VAL A 172 8.11 -10.80 7.86
N MET A 173 8.57 -11.71 8.72
CA MET A 173 7.72 -12.74 9.31
C MET A 173 6.54 -12.16 10.11
N ILE A 174 6.79 -11.11 10.91
CA ILE A 174 5.75 -10.42 11.68
C ILE A 174 4.69 -9.80 10.75
N ILE A 175 5.12 -9.15 9.67
CA ILE A 175 4.24 -8.54 8.68
C ILE A 175 3.35 -9.60 8.01
N VAL A 176 3.95 -10.72 7.56
CA VAL A 176 3.22 -11.82 6.92
C VAL A 176 2.18 -12.41 7.85
N VAL A 177 2.55 -12.68 9.11
CA VAL A 177 1.63 -13.21 10.12
C VAL A 177 0.47 -12.24 10.34
N SER A 178 0.74 -10.94 10.44
CA SER A 178 -0.30 -9.92 10.64
C SER A 178 -1.32 -9.87 9.50
N VAL A 179 -0.88 -10.01 8.25
CA VAL A 179 -1.78 -10.08 7.09
C VAL A 179 -2.62 -11.36 7.09
N ILE A 180 -2.01 -12.50 7.41
CA ILE A 180 -2.73 -13.77 7.51
C ILE A 180 -3.84 -13.66 8.57
N PHE A 181 -3.54 -13.11 9.76
CA PHE A 181 -4.54 -12.87 10.80
C PHE A 181 -5.63 -11.89 10.36
N SER A 182 -5.28 -10.83 9.63
CA SER A 182 -6.25 -9.89 9.05
C SER A 182 -7.22 -10.59 8.09
N GLY A 183 -6.68 -11.42 7.18
CA GLY A 183 -7.47 -12.22 6.24
C GLY A 183 -8.39 -13.22 6.94
N PHE A 184 -7.88 -13.96 7.92
CA PHE A 184 -8.69 -14.89 8.73
C PHE A 184 -9.85 -14.20 9.43
N ARG A 185 -9.58 -13.04 10.07
CA ARG A 185 -10.61 -12.26 10.75
C ARG A 185 -11.71 -11.80 9.80
N LYS A 186 -11.36 -11.39 8.58
CA LYS A 186 -12.35 -11.02 7.56
C LYS A 186 -13.25 -12.20 7.18
N ILE A 187 -12.67 -13.39 6.98
CA ILE A 187 -13.43 -14.61 6.68
C ILE A 187 -14.38 -14.97 7.83
N VAL A 188 -13.91 -14.90 9.07
CA VAL A 188 -14.72 -15.18 10.27
C VAL A 188 -15.86 -14.16 10.41
N SER A 189 -15.57 -12.86 10.25
CA SER A 189 -16.59 -11.80 10.31
C SER A 189 -17.66 -11.99 9.25
N ASN A 190 -17.27 -12.30 8.01
CA ASN A 190 -18.21 -12.50 6.91
C ASN A 190 -19.09 -13.75 7.14
N LYS A 191 -18.50 -14.86 7.60
CA LYS A 191 -19.25 -16.07 8.00
C LYS A 191 -20.21 -15.79 9.15
N MET A 192 -19.80 -15.01 10.16
CA MET A 192 -20.64 -14.66 11.31
C MET A 192 -21.84 -13.79 10.90
N LEU A 193 -21.62 -12.79 10.03
CA LEU A 193 -22.68 -11.94 9.47
C LEU A 193 -23.67 -12.72 8.61
N PHE A 194 -23.17 -13.67 7.80
CA PHE A 194 -24.04 -14.56 7.01
C PHE A 194 -24.94 -15.40 7.93
N ASN A 195 -24.36 -16.01 8.97
CA ASN A 195 -25.10 -16.82 9.92
C ASN A 195 -26.16 -15.99 10.70
N PHE A 196 -25.85 -14.72 11.01
CA PHE A 196 -26.79 -13.81 11.66
C PHE A 196 -27.95 -13.38 10.74
N LYS A 197 -27.67 -13.07 9.45
CA LYS A 197 -28.72 -12.76 8.46
C LYS A 197 -29.63 -13.96 8.22
N VAL A 198 -29.08 -15.16 8.10
CA VAL A 198 -29.85 -16.41 7.93
C VAL A 198 -30.74 -16.65 9.15
N ARG A 199 -30.21 -16.52 10.37
CA ARG A 199 -31.01 -16.64 11.61
C ARG A 199 -32.13 -15.60 11.67
N ARG A 200 -31.86 -14.34 11.32
CA ARG A 200 -32.88 -13.28 11.32
C ARG A 200 -33.97 -13.53 10.27
N PHE A 201 -33.60 -14.02 9.09
CA PHE A 201 -34.56 -14.38 8.04
C PHE A 201 -35.44 -15.57 8.45
N LEU A 202 -34.86 -16.62 9.02
CA LEU A 202 -35.58 -17.76 9.60
C LEU A 202 -36.54 -17.31 10.71
N PHE A 203 -36.13 -16.38 11.57
CA PHE A 203 -36.98 -15.86 12.63
C PHE A 203 -38.19 -15.08 12.09
N VAL A 204 -38.01 -14.30 11.00
CA VAL A 204 -39.10 -13.58 10.32
C VAL A 204 -40.08 -14.54 9.65
N LEU A 205 -39.58 -15.61 9.01
CA LEU A 205 -40.42 -16.64 8.40
C LEU A 205 -41.24 -17.41 9.44
N LEU A 206 -40.63 -17.81 10.56
CA LEU A 206 -41.31 -18.48 11.66
C LEU A 206 -42.39 -17.60 12.30
N LYS A 207 -42.18 -16.28 12.36
CA LYS A 207 -43.17 -15.34 12.89
C LYS A 207 -44.36 -15.10 11.95
N ARG A 208 -44.18 -15.31 10.63
CA ARG A 208 -45.25 -15.23 9.62
C ARG A 208 -46.16 -16.45 9.58
N GLN A 209 -45.67 -17.63 9.98
CA GLN A 209 -46.45 -18.88 10.01
C GLN A 209 -47.37 -19.00 11.25
N LYS A 210 -47.25 -18.09 12.23
CA LYS A 210 -48.07 -18.05 13.45
C LYS A 210 -49.21 -17.01 13.43
N LYS A 211 -49.49 -16.41 12.27
CA LYS A 211 -50.67 -15.56 12.01
C LYS A 211 -51.51 -16.23 10.96
#